data_AF-E6Q537-F1
#
_entry.id   AF-E6Q537-F1
#
_cell.length_a   1.000
_cell.length_b   1.000
_cell.length_c   1.000
_cell.angle_alpha   90.00
_cell.angle_beta   90.00
_cell.angle_gamma   90.00
#
_symmetry.space_group_name_H-M   'P 1'
#
loop_
_entity.id
_entity.type
_entity.pdbx_description
1 polymer ?
#
loop_
_entity_poly.entity_id
_entity_poly.type
_entity_poly.pdbx_seq_one_letter_code
_entity_poly.pdbx_strand_id
1 'polypeptide(L)'
;MPYSIPNIGAAIRAARLAAGLSQSELAARAGVTQASISLVEGGADLRVSRLQQIAGALDLVPTLLPRKALGLVEGVIASLP
;
A
#
# COMPACT_ATOMS: atom_id res chain seq x y z
N MET A 1 6.53 -4.98 22.83
CA MET A 1 6.67 -5.60 21.50
C MET A 1 7.15 -4.54 20.52
N PRO A 2 8.26 -4.71 19.81
CA PRO A 2 8.63 -3.77 18.76
C PRO A 2 7.60 -3.93 17.64
N TYR A 3 6.76 -2.91 17.42
CA TYR A 3 5.86 -2.86 16.27
C TYR A 3 6.72 -2.97 14.99
N SER A 4 6.68 -4.14 14.35
CA SER A 4 7.29 -4.35 13.04
C SER A 4 6.44 -3.57 12.04
N ILE A 5 7.01 -2.53 11.44
CA ILE A 5 6.32 -1.76 10.42
C ILE A 5 6.13 -2.70 9.22
N PRO A 6 4.88 -2.97 8.79
CA PRO A 6 4.65 -3.83 7.64
C PRO A 6 5.40 -3.29 6.43
N ASN A 7 6.02 -4.20 5.66
CA ASN A 7 6.65 -3.82 4.40
C ASN A 7 5.58 -3.18 3.50
N ILE A 8 5.81 -1.93 3.08
CA ILE A 8 4.86 -1.16 2.27
C ILE A 8 4.49 -1.87 0.96
N GLY A 9 5.44 -2.61 0.37
CA GLY A 9 5.21 -3.42 -0.82
C GLY A 9 4.23 -4.57 -0.57
N ALA A 10 4.32 -5.21 0.58
CA ALA A 10 3.37 -6.25 0.99
C ALA A 10 1.97 -5.66 1.24
N ALA A 11 1.89 -4.46 1.82
CA ALA A 11 0.62 -3.74 2.01
C ALA A 11 -0.03 -3.37 0.66
N ILE A 12 0.76 -2.84 -0.29
CA ILE A 12 0.31 -2.56 -1.67
C ILE A 12 -0.21 -3.83 -2.35
N ARG A 13 0.52 -4.94 -2.24
CA ARG A 13 0.11 -6.23 -2.81
C ARG A 13 -1.21 -6.70 -2.22
N ALA A 14 -1.37 -6.63 -0.89
CA ALA A 14 -2.60 -7.02 -0.22
C ALA A 14 -3.80 -6.17 -0.67
N ALA A 15 -3.63 -4.85 -0.73
CA ALA A 15 -4.67 -3.94 -1.21
C ALA A 15 -5.03 -4.19 -2.69
N ARG A 16 -4.05 -4.44 -3.55
CA ARG A 16 -4.29 -4.80 -4.96
C ARG A 16 -5.15 -6.06 -5.09
N LEU A 17 -4.81 -7.10 -4.33
CA LEU A 17 -5.53 -8.36 -4.35
C LEU A 17 -6.96 -8.22 -3.80
N ALA A 18 -7.14 -7.42 -2.74
CA ALA A 18 -8.46 -7.11 -2.19
C ALA A 18 -9.33 -6.34 -3.20
N ALA A 19 -8.72 -5.47 -4.03
CA ALA A 19 -9.39 -4.79 -5.13
C ALA A 19 -9.64 -5.68 -6.37
N GLY A 20 -9.24 -6.95 -6.35
CA GLY A 20 -9.42 -7.88 -7.47
C GLY A 20 -8.56 -7.58 -8.70
N LEU A 21 -7.48 -6.80 -8.55
CA LEU A 21 -6.65 -6.36 -9.66
C LEU A 21 -5.43 -7.26 -9.87
N SER A 22 -5.07 -7.52 -11.12
CA SER A 22 -3.74 -7.95 -11.52
C SER A 22 -2.72 -6.81 -11.40
N GLN A 23 -1.42 -7.15 -11.43
CA GLN A 23 -0.36 -6.13 -11.40
C GLN A 23 -0.40 -5.22 -12.64
N SER A 24 -0.78 -5.73 -13.81
CA SER A 24 -0.93 -4.94 -15.03
C SER A 24 -2.11 -3.98 -14.97
N GLU A 25 -3.23 -4.39 -14.36
CA GLU A 25 -4.38 -3.51 -14.19
C GLU A 25 -4.09 -2.38 -13.20
N LEU A 26 -3.42 -2.68 -12.08
CA LEU A 26 -2.95 -1.64 -11.17
C LEU A 26 -1.96 -0.71 -11.86
N ALA A 27 -1.02 -1.26 -12.63
CA ALA A 27 -0.05 -0.45 -13.37
C ALA A 27 -0.74 0.52 -14.34
N ALA A 28 -1.74 0.06 -15.09
CA ALA A 28 -2.53 0.90 -15.98
C ALA A 28 -3.27 2.01 -15.23
N ARG A 29 -3.94 1.69 -14.11
CA ARG A 29 -4.64 2.69 -13.27
C ARG A 29 -3.68 3.71 -12.67
N ALA A 30 -2.53 3.25 -12.21
CA ALA A 30 -1.51 4.09 -11.60
C ALA A 30 -0.63 4.82 -12.62
N GLY A 31 -0.76 4.59 -13.93
CA GLY A 31 0.10 5.22 -14.94
C GLY A 31 1.59 4.82 -14.80
N VAL A 32 1.86 3.56 -14.49
CA VAL A 32 3.21 2.98 -14.35
C VAL A 32 3.32 1.66 -15.13
N THR A 33 4.47 0.98 -15.08
CA THR A 33 4.64 -0.33 -15.72
C THR A 33 4.32 -1.48 -14.76
N GLN A 34 3.89 -2.63 -15.30
CA GLN A 34 3.69 -3.84 -14.50
C GLN A 34 4.98 -4.29 -13.81
N ALA A 35 6.14 -4.15 -14.46
CA ALA A 35 7.43 -4.44 -13.86
C ALA A 35 7.72 -3.54 -12.65
N SER A 36 7.36 -2.26 -12.70
CA SER A 36 7.45 -1.36 -11.53
C SER A 36 6.55 -1.82 -10.39
N ILE A 37 5.32 -2.26 -10.66
CA ILE A 37 4.44 -2.83 -9.61
C ILE A 37 5.07 -4.09 -9.02
N SER A 38 5.59 -5.01 -9.84
CA SER A 38 6.25 -6.23 -9.38
C SER A 38 7.44 -5.95 -8.46
N LEU A 39 8.31 -5.00 -8.84
CA LEU A 39 9.45 -4.57 -8.01
C LEU A 39 9.00 -3.97 -6.67
N VAL A 40 7.99 -3.10 -6.70
CA VAL A 40 7.43 -2.48 -5.48
C VAL A 40 6.84 -3.54 -4.56
N GLU A 41 6.04 -4.48 -5.07
CA GLU A 41 5.49 -5.59 -4.28
C GLU A 41 6.56 -6.54 -3.76
N GLY A 42 7.71 -6.63 -4.45
CA GLY A 42 8.90 -7.34 -4.03
C GLY A 42 9.77 -6.61 -3.00
N GLY A 43 9.39 -5.38 -2.61
CA GLY A 43 10.10 -4.59 -1.59
C GLY A 43 11.24 -3.72 -2.11
N ALA A 44 11.29 -3.44 -3.41
CA ALA A 44 12.22 -2.45 -3.96
C ALA A 44 11.94 -1.04 -3.43
N ASP A 45 13.00 -0.23 -3.31
CA ASP A 45 12.88 1.16 -2.89
C ASP A 45 12.00 1.96 -3.85
N LEU A 46 11.18 2.83 -3.26
CA LEU A 46 10.17 3.60 -3.97
C LEU A 46 10.25 5.08 -3.62
N ARG A 47 10.18 5.94 -4.64
CA ARG A 47 10.00 7.38 -4.43
C ARG A 47 8.63 7.63 -3.81
N VAL A 48 8.56 8.54 -2.84
CA VAL A 48 7.31 8.92 -2.15
C VAL A 48 6.22 9.34 -3.13
N SER A 49 6.55 10.08 -4.18
CA SER A 49 5.57 10.48 -5.21
C SER A 49 4.93 9.28 -5.92
N ARG A 50 5.71 8.22 -6.17
CA ARG A 50 5.17 7.00 -6.78
C ARG A 50 4.38 6.16 -5.79
N LEU A 51 4.75 6.16 -4.52
CA LEU A 51 3.93 5.56 -3.47
C LEU A 51 2.54 6.22 -3.44
N GLN A 52 2.48 7.56 -3.45
CA GLN A 52 1.22 8.30 -3.48
C GLN A 52 0.39 7.98 -4.72
N GLN A 53 1.03 7.90 -5.89
CA GLN A 53 0.37 7.55 -7.15
C GLN A 53 -0.23 6.13 -7.13
N ILE A 54 0.52 5.12 -6.68
CA ILE A 54 0.05 3.74 -6.59
C ILE A 54 -1.04 3.60 -5.53
N ALA A 55 -0.86 4.22 -4.36
CA ALA A 55 -1.85 4.20 -3.28
C ALA A 55 -3.16 4.85 -3.75
N GLY A 56 -3.11 6.00 -4.42
CA GLY A 56 -4.30 6.65 -4.98
C GLY A 56 -5.04 5.79 -6.00
N ALA A 57 -4.32 5.03 -6.84
CA ALA A 57 -4.93 4.07 -7.77
C ALA A 57 -5.65 2.89 -7.07
N LEU A 58 -5.37 2.67 -5.79
CA LEU A 58 -6.01 1.68 -4.91
C LEU A 58 -7.02 2.31 -3.94
N ASP A 59 -7.35 3.60 -4.11
CA ASP A 59 -8.20 4.37 -3.18
C ASP A 59 -7.64 4.42 -1.74
N LEU A 60 -6.31 4.49 -1.63
CA LEU A 60 -5.59 4.57 -0.35
C LEU A 60 -4.84 5.91 -0.22
N VAL A 61 -4.70 6.35 1.03
CA VAL A 61 -3.94 7.55 1.39
C VAL A 61 -2.79 7.16 2.32
N PRO A 62 -1.52 7.30 1.89
CA PRO A 62 -0.37 7.14 2.78
C PRO A 62 -0.39 8.22 3.86
N THR A 63 -0.38 7.83 5.13
CA THR A 63 -0.39 8.76 6.27
C THR A 63 0.75 8.47 7.23
N LEU A 64 1.20 9.51 7.95
CA LEU A 64 2.12 9.39 9.05
C LEU A 64 1.32 9.47 10.35
N LEU A 65 1.44 8.43 11.17
CA LEU A 65 0.81 8.38 12.49
C LEU A 65 1.87 8.26 13.58
N PRO A 66 1.63 8.81 14.79
CA PRO A 66 2.45 8.51 15.94
C PRO A 66 2.45 7.00 16.20
N ARG A 67 3.63 6.39 16.39
CA ARG A 67 3.75 4.93 16.61
C ARG A 67 2.85 4.41 17.75
N LYS A 68 2.65 5.21 18.81
CA LYS A 68 1.78 4.89 19.95
C LYS A 68 0.28 4.79 19.58
N ALA A 69 -0.13 5.36 18.45
CA ALA A 69 -1.50 5.34 17.98
C ALA A 69 -1.81 4.18 17.03
N LEU A 70 -0.82 3.36 16.64
CA LEU A 70 -0.98 2.31 15.63
C LEU A 70 -2.09 1.32 16.00
N GLY A 71 -2.09 0.78 17.22
CA GLY A 71 -3.13 -0.18 17.64
C GLY A 71 -4.54 0.42 17.70
N LEU A 72 -4.67 1.72 18.00
CA LEU A 72 -5.97 2.40 17.95
C LEU A 72 -6.48 2.50 16.51
N VAL A 73 -5.61 2.90 15.58
CA VAL A 73 -5.94 3.01 14.16
C VAL A 73 -6.30 1.64 13.57
N GLU A 74 -5.52 0.61 13.88
CA GLU A 74 -5.81 -0.78 13.47
C GLU A 74 -7.18 -1.25 13.96
N GLY A 75 -7.52 -0.98 15.23
CA GLY A 75 -8.82 -1.31 15.79
C GLY A 75 -9.98 -0.58 15.11
N VAL A 76 -9.81 0.71 14.81
CA VAL A 76 -10.82 1.49 14.09
C VAL A 76 -10.99 0.97 12.66
N ILE A 77 -9.90 0.74 11.92
CA ILE A 77 -9.95 0.22 10.54
C ILE A 77 -10.63 -1.15 10.50
N ALA A 78 -10.33 -2.05 11.45
CA ALA A 78 -10.97 -3.36 11.52
C ALA A 78 -12.48 -3.31 11.84
N SER A 79 -12.98 -2.20 12.39
CA SER A 79 -14.40 -1.96 12.65
C SER A 79 -15.12 -1.19 11.54
N LEU A 80 -14.39 -0.72 10.52
CA LEU A 80 -15.02 -0.06 9.38
C LEU A 80 -15.86 -1.07 8.58
N PRO A 81 -17.04 -0.64 8.09
CA PRO A 81 -17.95 -1.49 7.32
C PRO A 81 -17.38 -1.88 5.94
#